data_AF-A0A9D6E1Z8-F1
#
_entry.id   AF-A0A9D6E1Z8-F1
#
_cell.length_a   1.000
_cell.length_b   1.000
_cell.length_c   1.000
_cell.angle_alpha   90.00
_cell.angle_beta   90.00
_cell.angle_gamma   90.00
#
_symmetry.space_group_name_H-M   'P 1'
#
loop_
_entity.id
_entity.type
_entity.pdbx_description
1 polymer ?
#
loop_
_entity_poly.entity_id
_entity_poly.type
_entity_poly.pdbx_seq_one_letter_code
_entity_poly.pdbx_strand_id
1 'polypeptide(L)'
;MEPKTLGRYIVANPKICHGAPTFRDTRILVADVLDQVAGGMAWEAIAEEWHGKLTKEAIAEAVRLAREALVAHASEFVVDKAS
;
A
#
# COMPACT_ATOMS: atom_id res chain seq x y z
N MET A 1 7.76 -19.10 8.42
CA MET A 1 7.78 -17.64 8.62
C MET A 1 6.35 -17.15 8.68
N GLU A 2 6.01 -16.36 9.69
CA GLU A 2 4.64 -15.93 10.00
C GLU A 2 4.26 -14.62 9.28
N PRO A 3 2.96 -14.35 9.07
CA PRO A 3 2.49 -13.06 8.55
C PRO A 3 2.90 -11.91 9.47
N LYS A 4 3.44 -10.84 8.90
CA LYS A 4 3.78 -9.60 9.61
C LYS A 4 2.66 -8.59 9.44
N THR A 5 2.10 -8.11 10.53
CA THR A 5 1.14 -7.01 10.51
C THR A 5 1.90 -5.69 10.33
N LEU A 6 1.53 -4.89 9.32
CA LEU A 6 2.14 -3.59 9.02
C LEU A 6 1.28 -2.39 9.48
N GLY A 7 -0.02 -2.61 9.66
CA GLY A 7 -0.97 -1.61 10.13
C GLY A 7 -2.26 -2.26 10.61
N ARG A 8 -3.36 -1.51 10.74
CA ARG A 8 -4.68 -2.08 11.06
C ARG A 8 -5.23 -2.91 9.90
N TYR A 9 -4.97 -2.53 8.64
CA TYR A 9 -5.55 -3.14 7.45
C TYR A 9 -4.53 -3.85 6.57
N ILE A 10 -3.22 -3.67 6.80
CA ILE A 10 -2.17 -4.20 5.92
C ILE A 10 -1.33 -5.28 6.60
N VAL A 11 -1.06 -6.35 5.87
CA VAL A 11 -0.25 -7.51 6.28
C VAL A 11 0.73 -7.90 5.17
N ALA A 12 1.90 -8.38 5.55
CA ALA A 12 2.88 -9.00 4.65
C ALA A 12 3.03 -10.48 5.03
N ASN A 13 2.54 -11.39 4.19
CA ASN A 13 2.61 -12.82 4.43
C ASN A 13 3.55 -13.46 3.40
N PRO A 14 4.70 -14.05 3.79
CA PRO A 14 5.62 -14.69 2.84
C PRO A 14 5.00 -15.79 1.97
N LYS A 15 3.88 -16.38 2.41
CA LYS A 15 3.12 -17.39 1.66
C LYS A 15 2.09 -16.81 0.68
N ILE A 16 1.88 -15.49 0.68
CA ILE A 16 0.94 -14.77 -0.18
C ILE A 16 1.72 -13.70 -0.95
N CYS A 17 1.57 -13.66 -2.27
CA CYS A 17 2.24 -12.67 -3.12
C CYS A 17 3.74 -12.49 -2.82
N HIS A 18 4.44 -13.58 -2.48
CA HIS A 18 5.86 -13.60 -2.13
C HIS A 18 6.27 -12.66 -0.97
N GLY A 19 5.34 -12.32 -0.08
CA GLY A 19 5.58 -11.40 1.03
C GLY A 19 5.30 -9.93 0.71
N ALA A 20 4.78 -9.61 -0.48
CA ALA A 20 4.32 -8.28 -0.79
C ALA A 20 3.17 -7.85 0.16
N PRO A 21 3.08 -6.56 0.55
CA PRO A 21 1.97 -6.07 1.36
C PRO A 21 0.62 -6.23 0.66
N THR A 22 -0.34 -6.82 1.37
CA THR A 22 -1.74 -6.93 0.96
C THR A 22 -2.66 -6.38 2.04
N PHE A 23 -3.89 -6.04 1.66
CA PHE A 23 -4.94 -5.78 2.64
C PHE A 23 -5.36 -7.09 3.32
N ARG A 24 -5.63 -7.06 4.64
CA ARG A 24 -6.01 -8.23 5.43
C ARG A 24 -7.16 -8.98 4.80
N ASP A 25 -7.07 -10.30 4.85
CA ASP A 25 -8.10 -11.21 4.34
C ASP A 25 -8.42 -11.02 2.85
N THR A 26 -7.53 -10.34 2.11
CA THR A 26 -7.61 -10.17 0.66
C THR A 26 -6.29 -10.57 -0.01
N ARG A 27 -6.33 -10.68 -1.33
CA ARG A 27 -5.13 -10.74 -2.18
C ARG A 27 -4.87 -9.43 -2.93
N ILE A 28 -5.52 -8.34 -2.50
CA ILE A 28 -5.38 -7.04 -3.15
C ILE A 28 -4.06 -6.44 -2.68
N LEU A 29 -3.17 -6.15 -3.63
CA LEU A 29 -1.87 -5.57 -3.32
C LEU A 29 -2.03 -4.11 -2.92
N VAL A 30 -1.22 -3.69 -1.94
CA VAL A 30 -1.13 -2.26 -1.59
C VAL A 30 -0.62 -1.45 -2.79
N ALA A 31 0.28 -2.02 -3.60
CA ALA A 31 0.80 -1.39 -4.81
C ALA A 31 -0.32 -1.03 -5.81
N ASP A 32 -1.18 -1.99 -6.16
CA ASP A 32 -2.27 -1.77 -7.12
C ASP A 32 -3.20 -0.63 -6.68
N VAL A 33 -3.51 -0.56 -5.37
CA VAL A 33 -4.36 0.52 -4.82
C VAL A 33 -3.62 1.85 -4.81
N LEU A 34 -2.32 1.88 -4.51
CA LEU A 34 -1.53 3.11 -4.61
C LEU A 34 -1.40 3.60 -6.06
N ASP A 35 -1.33 2.70 -7.05
CA ASP A 35 -1.35 3.05 -8.47
C ASP A 35 -2.70 3.67 -8.87
N GLN A 36 -3.82 3.11 -8.39
CA GLN A 36 -5.15 3.70 -8.61
C GLN A 36 -5.27 5.10 -7.97
N VAL A 37 -4.75 5.28 -6.75
CA VAL A 37 -4.69 6.60 -6.08
C VAL A 37 -3.81 7.56 -6.87
N ALA A 38 -2.64 7.13 -7.34
CA ALA A 38 -1.73 7.95 -8.14
C ALA A 38 -2.34 8.33 -9.50
N GLY A 39 -3.18 7.47 -10.07
CA GLY A 39 -3.99 7.74 -11.26
C GLY A 39 -5.14 8.72 -11.03
N GLY A 40 -5.34 9.20 -9.80
CA GLY A 40 -6.39 10.17 -9.45
C GLY A 40 -7.78 9.54 -9.29
N MET A 41 -7.88 8.22 -9.15
CA MET A 41 -9.17 7.56 -8.96
C MET A 41 -9.78 7.95 -7.60
N ALA A 42 -11.07 8.26 -7.60
CA ALA A 42 -11.82 8.54 -6.38
C ALA A 42 -11.83 7.29 -5.48
N TRP A 43 -11.72 7.48 -4.16
CA TRP A 43 -11.60 6.36 -3.22
C TRP A 43 -12.87 5.50 -3.17
N GLU A 44 -14.02 6.11 -3.41
CA GLU A 44 -15.30 5.42 -3.61
C GLU A 44 -15.23 4.45 -4.79
N ALA A 45 -14.70 4.90 -5.94
CA ALA A 45 -14.56 4.09 -7.13
C ALA A 45 -13.56 2.94 -6.93
N ILE A 46 -12.45 3.19 -6.22
CA ILE A 46 -11.50 2.14 -5.82
C ILE A 46 -12.21 1.08 -4.96
N ALA A 47 -12.95 1.50 -3.94
CA ALA A 47 -13.68 0.58 -3.08
C ALA A 47 -14.72 -0.25 -3.86
N GLU A 48 -15.42 0.37 -4.80
CA GLU A 48 -16.39 -0.28 -5.70
C GLU A 48 -15.72 -1.27 -6.66
N GLU A 49 -14.59 -0.91 -7.26
CA GLU A 49 -13.80 -1.78 -8.15
C GLU A 49 -13.39 -3.08 -7.45
N TRP A 50 -13.02 -2.98 -6.17
CA TRP A 50 -12.70 -4.13 -5.34
C TRP A 50 -13.92 -4.77 -4.65
N HIS A 51 -15.13 -4.49 -5.15
CA HIS A 51 -16.40 -5.05 -4.68
C HIS A 51 -16.66 -4.84 -3.17
N GLY A 52 -16.28 -3.67 -2.64
CA GLY A 52 -16.44 -3.32 -1.23
C GLY A 52 -15.50 -4.06 -0.27
N LYS A 53 -14.52 -4.81 -0.78
CA LYS A 53 -13.50 -5.49 0.05
C LYS A 53 -12.49 -4.52 0.67
N LEU A 54 -12.44 -3.29 0.19
CA LEU A 54 -11.62 -2.23 0.75
C LEU A 54 -12.52 -1.12 1.29
N THR A 55 -12.16 -0.64 2.48
CA THR A 55 -12.77 0.57 3.05
C THR A 55 -11.88 1.77 2.76
N LYS A 56 -12.46 2.98 2.81
CA LYS A 56 -11.70 4.23 2.65
C LYS A 56 -10.60 4.38 3.70
N GLU A 57 -10.82 3.86 4.90
CA GLU A 57 -9.83 3.85 5.99
C GLU A 57 -8.64 2.94 5.67
N ALA A 58 -8.88 1.80 4.98
CA ALA A 58 -7.81 0.94 4.51
C ALA A 58 -6.96 1.66 3.45
N ILE A 59 -7.60 2.33 2.48
CA ILE A 59 -6.92 3.15 1.46
C ILE A 59 -6.11 4.28 2.14
N ALA A 60 -6.70 4.97 3.12
CA ALA A 60 -6.02 6.01 3.88
C ALA A 60 -4.78 5.48 4.62
N GLU A 61 -4.86 4.30 5.22
CA GLU A 61 -3.72 3.67 5.89
C GLU A 61 -2.60 3.35 4.91
N ALA A 62 -2.93 2.84 3.71
CA ALA A 62 -1.94 2.58 2.66
C ALA A 62 -1.20 3.86 2.28
N VAL A 63 -1.93 4.96 2.03
CA VAL A 63 -1.33 6.26 1.68
C VAL A 63 -0.46 6.80 2.83
N ARG A 64 -0.93 6.68 4.08
CA ARG A 64 -0.15 7.11 5.25
C ARG A 64 1.17 6.34 5.37
N LEU A 65 1.13 5.02 5.26
CA LEU A 65 2.34 4.18 5.32
C LEU A 65 3.29 4.46 4.15
N ALA A 66 2.76 4.68 2.95
CA ALA A 66 3.56 5.07 1.78
C ALA A 66 4.27 6.42 2.03
N ARG A 67 3.57 7.41 2.59
CA ARG A 67 4.16 8.71 2.98
C ARG A 67 5.24 8.55 4.07
N GLU A 68 5.02 7.69 5.05
CA GLU A 68 6.00 7.40 6.10
C GLU A 68 7.26 6.75 5.53
N ALA A 69 7.09 5.74 4.67
CA ALA A 69 8.19 5.08 3.98
C ALA A 69 8.97 6.07 3.10
N LEU A 70 8.28 6.88 2.30
CA LEU A 70 8.93 7.87 1.44
C LEU A 70 9.77 8.86 2.25
N VAL A 71 9.24 9.39 3.36
CA VAL A 71 9.97 10.34 4.21
C VAL A 71 11.13 9.66 4.94
N ALA A 72 10.97 8.42 5.39
CA ALA A 72 12.04 7.67 6.06
C ALA A 72 13.20 7.34 5.13
N HIS A 73 12.91 7.05 3.86
CA HIS A 73 13.88 6.64 2.85
C HIS A 73 14.24 7.78 1.88
N ALA A 74 13.84 9.02 2.15
CA ALA A 74 14.02 10.16 1.25
C ALA A 74 15.48 10.35 0.79
N SER A 75 16.45 10.05 1.66
CA SER A 75 17.88 10.12 1.35
C SER A 75 18.33 9.13 0.28
N GLU A 76 17.62 8.02 0.09
CA GLU A 76 17.94 7.01 -0.92
C GLU A 76 17.52 7.45 -2.34
N PHE A 77 16.66 8.46 -2.43
CA PHE A 77 16.14 9.01 -3.69
C PHE A 77 16.88 10.28 -4.15
N VAL A 78 17.97 10.67 -3.49
CA VAL A 78 18.78 11.84 -3.89
C VAL A 78 19.56 11.50 -5.16
N VAL A 79 19.20 12.16 -6.27
CA VAL A 79 19.82 11.93 -7.60
C VAL A 79 21.09 12.76 -7.81
N ASP A 80 21.47 13.60 -6.83
CA ASP A 80 22.67 14.43 -6.91
C ASP A 80 23.89 13.74 -6.28
N LYS A 81 24.70 13.10 -7.12
CA LYS A 81 26.14 13.37 -7.05
C LYS A 81 26.42 14.44 -8.11
N ALA A 82 26.47 15.70 -7.66
CA ALA A 82 27.14 16.74 -8.43
C ALA A 82 28.52 16.20 -8.83
N SER A 83 28.84 16.28 -10.12
CA SER A 83 30.16 15.99 -10.68
C SER A 83 31.22 16.92 -10.12
#